data_AF-A0AA88PC09-F1
#
_entry.id   AF-A0AA88PC09-F1
#
_cell.length_a   1.000
_cell.length_b   1.000
_cell.length_c   1.000
_cell.angle_alpha   90.00
_cell.angle_beta   90.00
_cell.angle_gamma   90.00
#
_symmetry.space_group_name_H-M   'P 1'
#
loop_
_entity.id
_entity.type
_entity.pdbx_description
1 polymer ?
#
loop_
_entity_poly.entity_id
_entity_poly.type
_entity_poly.pdbx_seq_one_letter_code
_entity_poly.pdbx_strand_id
1 'polypeptide(L)'
;MLFVAALLRWRPVSLRSAAEVQIFIRITDNQQHTHIQILDRRMFQMVQFLVPSGPKRPGNISVSPQTGQNRTQSASNEFLQHVRKVSGLKQQDVFHNLRVPNQCQSERDEINLLLLTGHGVFCIDLKMWSGSVSAPSDTHWQLQVRAEQQNFTSVSIEQLPDALQAITVKTNNLHSHLKRCGLNIRPNLFIPRILFLSPDCVLSEDLLQTEQLVSCADVEPFLRSLREGYASWLSDAFTPSWISGHLSYGQMRAVRERLELLGTWDVLQMSGGQELTGDFQGCQHLALNRQETDLLEFSRAGSAITDALWSLLGHTPQVTVSMYKRGAQGWLGKPLIATATIPSSTRVIFRIRGETTDAKIPAGNIRSIALSI
;
A
#
# COMPACT_ATOMS: atom_id res chain seq x y z
N MET A 1 -30.33 42.17 17.94
CA MET A 1 -31.33 41.71 18.93
C MET A 1 -32.33 40.82 18.20
N LEU A 2 -32.49 39.60 18.71
CA LEU A 2 -33.52 38.54 18.52
C LEU A 2 -34.31 38.45 17.19
N PHE A 3 -34.25 37.38 16.37
CA PHE A 3 -34.61 35.93 16.49
C PHE A 3 -36.09 35.57 16.12
N VAL A 4 -36.20 34.53 15.24
CA VAL A 4 -37.32 33.56 15.02
C VAL A 4 -38.53 34.08 14.21
N ALA A 5 -39.19 33.40 13.26
CA ALA A 5 -39.24 32.00 12.79
C ALA A 5 -39.67 31.94 11.31
N ALA A 6 -39.22 30.93 10.56
CA ALA A 6 -39.85 30.49 9.31
C ALA A 6 -40.43 29.08 9.52
N LEU A 7 -41.74 28.96 9.31
CA LEU A 7 -42.55 27.76 9.46
C LEU A 7 -42.38 26.83 8.25
N LEU A 8 -42.18 25.54 8.54
CA LEU A 8 -42.26 24.41 7.61
C LEU A 8 -43.64 24.32 6.96
N ARG A 9 -43.69 24.15 5.63
CA ARG A 9 -44.88 23.73 4.89
C ARG A 9 -44.60 22.40 4.19
N TRP A 10 -45.11 21.34 4.79
CA TRP A 10 -45.30 20.03 4.16
C TRP A 10 -46.41 20.13 3.10
N ARG A 11 -46.18 19.55 1.92
CA ARG A 11 -47.23 19.17 0.96
C ARG A 11 -47.06 17.68 0.64
N PRO A 12 -48.10 16.84 0.77
CA PRO A 12 -48.12 15.52 0.20
C PRO A 12 -48.76 15.57 -1.20
N VAL A 13 -48.17 14.89 -2.17
CA VAL A 13 -48.87 14.49 -3.40
C VAL A 13 -48.54 13.03 -3.68
N SER A 14 -49.62 12.27 -3.85
CA SER A 14 -49.69 10.86 -4.16
C SER A 14 -49.88 10.65 -5.67
N LEU A 15 -49.45 9.48 -6.14
CA LEU A 15 -49.97 8.64 -7.25
C LEU A 15 -48.98 8.28 -8.37
N ARG A 16 -48.82 6.95 -8.51
CA ARG A 16 -48.74 6.13 -9.73
C ARG A 16 -47.58 6.38 -10.70
N SER A 17 -46.73 5.37 -10.86
CA SER A 17 -46.86 4.38 -11.96
C SER A 17 -45.60 3.55 -12.06
N ALA A 18 -45.78 2.23 -12.07
CA ALA A 18 -44.76 1.29 -12.49
C ALA A 18 -44.40 1.53 -13.97
N ALA A 19 -43.14 1.33 -14.31
CA ALA A 19 -42.70 1.06 -15.67
C ALA A 19 -41.53 0.08 -15.59
N GLU A 20 -41.81 -1.14 -16.02
CA GLU A 20 -40.85 -2.20 -16.34
C GLU A 20 -39.78 -1.67 -17.30
N VAL A 21 -38.51 -1.94 -16.99
CA VAL A 21 -37.44 -1.84 -17.98
C VAL A 21 -37.18 -3.26 -18.49
N GLN A 22 -37.82 -3.60 -19.61
CA GLN A 22 -37.48 -4.76 -20.42
C GLN A 22 -36.15 -4.49 -21.14
N ILE A 23 -35.14 -5.31 -20.85
CA ILE A 23 -33.89 -5.33 -21.60
C ILE A 23 -34.10 -6.19 -22.84
N PHE A 24 -34.14 -5.56 -24.01
CA PHE A 24 -34.10 -6.23 -25.32
C PHE A 24 -32.65 -6.65 -25.62
N ILE A 25 -32.37 -7.95 -25.60
CA ILE A 25 -31.15 -8.51 -26.18
C ILE A 25 -31.40 -8.69 -27.68
N ARG A 26 -30.76 -7.85 -28.50
CA ARG A 26 -30.75 -8.01 -29.96
C ARG A 26 -29.49 -8.78 -30.34
N ILE A 27 -29.67 -10.07 -30.61
CA ILE A 27 -28.66 -10.92 -31.26
C ILE A 27 -28.76 -10.62 -32.76
N THR A 28 -27.69 -10.08 -33.34
CA THR A 28 -27.48 -10.11 -34.79
C THR A 28 -26.28 -11.00 -35.07
N ASP A 29 -26.62 -12.20 -35.49
CA ASP A 29 -25.75 -13.20 -36.10
C ASP A 29 -25.46 -12.74 -37.54
N ASN A 30 -24.19 -12.71 -37.95
CA ASN A 30 -23.85 -12.81 -39.37
C ASN A 30 -22.48 -13.48 -39.53
N GLN A 31 -22.55 -14.80 -39.72
CA GLN A 31 -21.52 -15.65 -40.26
C GLN A 31 -21.12 -15.21 -41.68
N GLN A 32 -19.82 -15.21 -41.99
CA GLN A 32 -19.32 -15.84 -43.22
C GLN A 32 -17.89 -16.35 -43.05
N HIS A 33 -17.72 -17.63 -43.44
CA HIS A 33 -16.55 -18.49 -43.37
C HIS A 33 -15.36 -18.04 -44.23
N THR A 34 -14.13 -18.41 -43.83
CA THR A 34 -13.32 -19.41 -44.57
C THR A 34 -12.05 -19.86 -43.81
N HIS A 35 -11.98 -21.19 -43.62
CA HIS A 35 -10.85 -22.13 -43.73
C HIS A 35 -9.52 -21.98 -42.93
N ILE A 36 -9.42 -22.81 -41.89
CA ILE A 36 -8.41 -23.86 -41.59
C ILE A 36 -6.92 -23.55 -41.89
N GLN A 37 -6.10 -23.51 -40.82
CA GLN A 37 -4.92 -24.39 -40.70
C GLN A 37 -4.59 -24.67 -39.22
N ILE A 38 -4.66 -25.96 -38.88
CA ILE A 38 -4.16 -26.56 -37.64
C ILE A 38 -2.64 -26.68 -37.78
N LEU A 39 -1.87 -26.16 -36.82
CA LEU A 39 -0.52 -26.64 -36.58
C LEU A 39 -0.27 -26.82 -35.08
N ASP A 40 -0.35 -28.08 -34.70
CA ASP A 40 0.29 -28.67 -33.53
C ASP A 40 1.81 -28.52 -33.65
N ARG A 41 2.47 -28.00 -32.62
CA ARG A 41 3.91 -28.26 -32.38
C ARG A 41 4.30 -28.07 -30.92
N ARG A 42 4.21 -29.19 -30.22
CA ARG A 42 5.05 -29.69 -29.12
C ARG A 42 6.47 -29.11 -28.97
N MET A 43 6.91 -29.21 -27.70
CA MET A 43 8.27 -29.44 -27.21
C MET A 43 9.26 -28.26 -27.22
N PHE A 44 9.60 -27.78 -26.02
CA PHE A 44 10.98 -27.42 -25.71
C PHE A 44 11.55 -28.43 -24.70
N GLN A 45 12.53 -29.16 -25.22
CA GLN A 45 13.32 -30.21 -24.59
C GLN A 45 14.25 -29.64 -23.52
N MET A 46 14.41 -30.45 -22.48
CA MET A 46 15.62 -30.58 -21.67
C MET A 46 16.88 -30.60 -22.54
N VAL A 47 17.88 -29.81 -22.16
CA VAL A 47 19.27 -30.10 -22.50
C VAL A 47 19.98 -30.48 -21.20
N GLN A 48 20.12 -31.79 -21.01
CA GLN A 48 21.07 -32.38 -20.09
C GLN A 48 22.46 -32.34 -20.74
N PHE A 49 23.45 -31.78 -20.05
CA PHE A 49 24.85 -32.13 -20.29
C PHE A 49 25.36 -32.95 -19.10
N LEU A 50 25.65 -34.21 -19.38
CA LEU A 50 26.37 -35.18 -18.56
C LEU A 50 27.82 -35.18 -19.09
N VAL A 51 28.86 -35.06 -18.26
CA VAL A 51 29.81 -36.14 -17.78
C VAL A 51 31.16 -35.42 -17.46
N PRO A 52 32.14 -35.92 -16.64
CA PRO A 52 32.19 -36.99 -15.63
C PRO A 52 32.68 -36.54 -14.22
N SER A 53 32.52 -37.47 -13.28
CA SER A 53 33.00 -37.49 -11.89
C SER A 53 34.53 -37.58 -11.71
N GLY A 54 35.07 -36.91 -10.67
CA GLY A 54 36.39 -37.20 -10.08
C GLY A 54 36.85 -36.12 -9.07
N PRO A 55 37.49 -36.46 -7.93
CA PRO A 55 37.22 -35.79 -6.65
C PRO A 55 38.22 -34.70 -6.25
N LYS A 56 37.78 -33.71 -5.44
CA LYS A 56 38.58 -33.01 -4.40
C LYS A 56 37.69 -32.07 -3.55
N ARG A 57 37.65 -32.33 -2.23
CA ARG A 57 37.31 -31.36 -1.15
C ARG A 57 38.58 -30.56 -0.78
N PRO A 58 38.51 -29.52 0.08
CA PRO A 58 37.44 -28.55 0.33
C PRO A 58 37.95 -27.09 0.21
N GLY A 59 37.08 -26.16 -0.18
CA GLY A 59 37.38 -24.73 -0.14
C GLY A 59 36.15 -23.96 0.29
N ASN A 60 36.11 -23.53 1.55
CA ASN A 60 35.10 -22.67 2.12
C ASN A 60 35.04 -21.34 1.37
N ILE A 61 33.98 -21.10 0.60
CA ILE A 61 33.43 -19.74 0.41
C ILE A 61 31.90 -19.87 0.35
N SER A 62 31.26 -19.73 1.51
CA SER A 62 29.83 -19.50 1.62
C SER A 62 29.55 -18.05 1.22
N VAL A 63 29.25 -17.80 -0.05
CA VAL A 63 28.57 -16.57 -0.45
C VAL A 63 27.07 -16.81 -0.29
N SER A 64 26.55 -16.43 0.88
CA SER A 64 25.11 -16.35 1.13
C SER A 64 24.53 -15.14 0.37
N PRO A 65 23.44 -15.28 -0.39
CA PRO A 65 22.67 -14.14 -0.85
C PRO A 65 21.67 -13.75 0.25
N GLN A 66 22.13 -12.99 1.24
CA GLN A 66 21.25 -12.21 2.13
C GLN A 66 21.57 -10.74 1.89
N THR A 67 20.65 -9.93 1.33
CA THR A 67 20.69 -8.44 1.47
C THR A 67 19.58 -7.64 0.74
N GLY A 68 18.59 -8.25 0.08
CA GLY A 68 17.59 -7.48 -0.68
C GLY A 68 16.54 -6.72 0.16
N GLN A 69 15.98 -7.34 1.21
CA GLN A 69 14.75 -6.85 1.86
C GLN A 69 14.92 -6.21 3.26
N ASN A 70 15.92 -6.61 4.06
CA ASN A 70 16.18 -5.93 5.34
C ASN A 70 16.66 -4.48 5.13
N ARG A 71 17.26 -4.19 3.96
CA ARG A 71 17.67 -2.83 3.56
C ARG A 71 16.50 -1.92 3.21
N THR A 72 15.39 -2.43 2.68
CA THR A 72 14.28 -1.60 2.21
C THR A 72 13.40 -1.09 3.35
N GLN A 73 13.18 -1.90 4.40
CA GLN A 73 12.52 -1.43 5.62
C GLN A 73 13.36 -0.38 6.37
N SER A 74 14.67 -0.60 6.52
CA SER A 74 15.56 0.38 7.16
C SER A 74 15.58 1.69 6.37
N ALA A 75 15.70 1.63 5.04
CA ALA A 75 15.69 2.80 4.17
C ALA A 75 14.36 3.58 4.22
N SER A 76 13.21 2.88 4.28
CA SER A 76 11.90 3.55 4.41
C SER A 76 11.74 4.26 5.75
N ASN A 77 12.20 3.65 6.85
CA ASN A 77 12.18 4.25 8.18
C ASN A 77 13.17 5.42 8.29
N GLU A 78 14.36 5.29 7.70
CA GLU A 78 15.34 6.37 7.59
C GLU A 78 14.77 7.56 6.81
N PHE A 79 14.08 7.30 5.70
CA PHE A 79 13.41 8.34 4.92
C PHE A 79 12.31 9.02 5.73
N LEU A 80 11.45 8.29 6.44
CA LEU A 80 10.41 8.89 7.29
C LEU A 80 10.99 9.71 8.44
N GLN A 81 12.09 9.26 9.04
CA GLN A 81 12.82 10.03 10.05
C GLN A 81 13.41 11.32 9.45
N HIS A 82 13.97 11.24 8.24
CA HIS A 82 14.48 12.39 7.52
C HIS A 82 13.37 13.39 7.20
N VAL A 83 12.22 12.93 6.66
CA VAL A 83 11.02 13.75 6.39
C VAL A 83 10.61 14.52 7.64
N ARG A 84 10.49 13.84 8.79
CA ARG A 84 10.13 14.49 10.06
C ARG A 84 11.16 15.51 10.52
N LYS A 85 12.45 15.18 10.42
CA LYS A 85 13.54 16.06 10.84
C LYS A 85 13.57 17.34 10.02
N VAL A 86 13.42 17.24 8.69
CA VAL A 86 13.54 18.36 7.76
C VAL A 86 12.28 19.23 7.76
N SER A 87 11.11 18.60 7.72
CA SER A 87 9.82 19.33 7.73
C SER A 87 9.45 19.89 9.09
N GLY A 88 10.00 19.36 10.19
CA GLY A 88 9.59 19.73 11.54
C GLY A 88 8.19 19.23 11.94
N LEU A 89 7.56 18.39 11.10
CA LEU A 89 6.24 17.83 11.38
C LEU A 89 6.30 16.83 12.54
N LYS A 90 5.22 16.82 13.34
CA LYS A 90 5.04 15.86 14.43
C LYS A 90 4.74 14.47 13.86
N GLN A 91 5.07 13.42 14.62
CA GLN A 91 4.82 12.03 14.20
C GLN A 91 3.38 11.78 13.78
N GLN A 92 2.45 12.32 14.57
CA GLN A 92 1.00 12.17 14.38
C GLN A 92 0.45 12.87 13.13
N ASP A 93 1.29 13.67 12.45
CA ASP A 93 0.93 14.42 11.24
C ASP A 93 1.62 13.86 9.99
N VAL A 94 2.34 12.74 10.15
CA VAL A 94 3.05 12.03 9.07
C VAL A 94 2.54 10.59 9.02
N PHE A 95 1.84 10.26 7.95
CA PHE A 95 1.27 8.93 7.72
C PHE A 95 1.93 8.27 6.51
N HIS A 96 2.07 6.95 6.53
CA HIS A 96 2.72 6.20 5.46
C HIS A 96 1.91 4.99 5.06
N ASN A 97 1.93 4.66 3.76
CA ASN A 97 1.26 3.50 3.15
C ASN A 97 -0.23 3.37 3.56
N LEU A 98 -0.92 4.50 3.72
CA LEU A 98 -2.34 4.52 4.09
C LEU A 98 -3.16 3.99 2.93
N ARG A 99 -4.08 3.07 3.22
CA ARG A 99 -4.98 2.48 2.23
C ARG A 99 -6.35 3.15 2.30
N VAL A 100 -6.61 3.97 1.29
CA VAL A 100 -7.80 4.79 1.17
C VAL A 100 -8.85 4.04 0.35
N PRO A 101 -10.10 3.91 0.82
CA PRO A 101 -11.17 3.31 0.03
C PRO A 101 -11.42 4.09 -1.27
N ASN A 102 -11.53 3.36 -2.38
CA ASN A 102 -11.94 3.95 -3.65
C ASN A 102 -13.40 4.46 -3.59
N GLN A 103 -13.86 5.10 -4.67
CA GLN A 103 -15.22 5.66 -4.73
C GLN A 103 -16.30 4.61 -4.44
N CYS A 104 -16.14 3.42 -5.03
CA CYS A 104 -17.04 2.28 -4.88
C CYS A 104 -16.92 1.54 -3.53
N GLN A 105 -15.94 1.89 -2.69
CA GLN A 105 -15.57 1.20 -1.45
C GLN A 105 -15.22 -0.30 -1.63
N SER A 106 -14.99 -0.74 -2.86
CA SER A 106 -14.71 -2.14 -3.19
C SER A 106 -13.23 -2.48 -3.05
N GLU A 107 -12.36 -1.51 -3.28
CA GLU A 107 -10.91 -1.64 -3.23
C GLU A 107 -10.31 -0.47 -2.44
N ARG A 108 -9.08 -0.64 -1.97
CA ARG A 108 -8.34 0.41 -1.27
C ARG A 108 -7.07 0.75 -2.03
N ASP A 109 -6.93 2.02 -2.38
CA ASP A 109 -5.73 2.58 -3.00
C ASP A 109 -4.71 2.96 -1.94
N GLU A 110 -3.44 2.63 -2.16
CA GLU A 110 -2.36 3.02 -1.27
C GLU A 110 -1.80 4.39 -1.64
N ILE A 111 -1.67 5.26 -0.63
CA ILE A 111 -0.90 6.50 -0.68
C ILE A 111 0.40 6.29 0.13
N ASN A 112 1.56 6.44 -0.52
CA ASN A 112 2.86 6.14 0.08
C ASN A 112 3.17 7.02 1.29
N LEU A 113 2.93 8.33 1.16
CA LEU A 113 3.19 9.31 2.21
C LEU A 113 2.06 10.33 2.24
N LEU A 114 1.58 10.66 3.43
CA LEU A 114 0.62 11.71 3.65
C LEU A 114 1.10 12.64 4.76
N LEU A 115 1.17 13.93 4.45
CA LEU A 115 1.60 14.97 5.38
C LEU A 115 0.42 15.89 5.69
N LEU A 116 0.09 16.04 6.97
CA LEU A 116 -0.97 16.92 7.44
C LEU A 116 -0.36 18.22 7.98
N THR A 117 -0.67 19.34 7.34
CA THR A 117 -0.19 20.68 7.75
C THR A 117 -1.36 21.66 7.84
N GLY A 118 -1.12 22.86 8.34
CA GLY A 118 -2.12 23.94 8.27
C GLY A 118 -2.47 24.29 6.82
N HIS A 119 -1.53 24.15 5.89
CA HIS A 119 -1.75 24.44 4.48
C HIS A 119 -2.61 23.39 3.76
N GLY A 120 -2.66 22.16 4.25
CA GLY A 120 -3.48 21.11 3.64
C GLY A 120 -3.05 19.69 3.98
N VAL A 121 -3.65 18.76 3.26
CA VAL A 121 -3.35 17.32 3.26
C VAL A 121 -2.56 17.00 2.00
N PHE A 122 -1.24 16.86 2.13
CA PHE A 122 -0.37 16.50 1.01
C PHE A 122 -0.39 14.99 0.82
N CYS A 123 -0.88 14.55 -0.33
CA CYS A 123 -0.91 13.14 -0.74
C CYS A 123 0.25 12.90 -1.68
N ILE A 124 1.24 12.14 -1.23
CA ILE A 124 2.53 11.99 -1.90
C ILE A 124 2.70 10.56 -2.40
N ASP A 125 2.98 10.43 -3.70
CA ASP A 125 3.50 9.21 -4.33
C ASP A 125 5.03 9.29 -4.40
N LEU A 126 5.71 8.20 -4.04
CA LEU A 126 7.17 8.12 -4.01
C LEU A 126 7.65 7.27 -5.19
N LYS A 127 8.50 7.83 -6.06
CA LYS A 127 9.06 7.13 -7.22
C LYS A 127 10.57 6.92 -7.07
N MET A 128 11.00 5.68 -7.28
CA MET A 128 12.40 5.26 -7.29
C MET A 128 12.93 5.05 -8.72
N TRP A 129 12.33 5.69 -9.72
CA TRP A 129 12.72 5.53 -11.12
C TRP A 129 14.12 6.07 -11.37
N SER A 130 14.86 5.48 -12.31
CA SER A 130 16.21 5.90 -12.70
C SER A 130 16.26 5.96 -14.21
N GLY A 131 16.82 7.03 -14.78
CA GLY A 131 16.79 7.32 -16.21
C GLY A 131 16.01 8.60 -16.55
N SER A 132 15.75 8.81 -17.83
CA SER A 132 15.03 9.99 -18.33
C SER A 132 13.53 9.72 -18.41
N VAL A 133 12.73 10.57 -17.78
CA VAL A 133 11.27 10.47 -17.74
C VAL A 133 10.67 11.58 -18.61
N SER A 134 9.77 11.21 -19.51
CA SER A 134 9.00 12.17 -20.31
C SER A 134 7.52 11.78 -20.33
N ALA A 135 6.65 12.75 -20.59
CA ALA A 135 5.22 12.53 -20.80
C ALA A 135 4.84 12.98 -22.22
N PRO A 136 5.15 12.16 -23.25
CA PRO A 136 4.86 12.52 -24.63
C PRO A 136 3.36 12.49 -24.97
N SER A 137 2.53 11.96 -24.07
CA SER A 137 1.08 11.92 -24.19
C SER A 137 0.43 12.10 -22.82
N ASP A 138 -0.82 12.56 -22.81
CA ASP A 138 -1.61 12.76 -21.60
C ASP A 138 -2.00 11.45 -20.87
N THR A 139 -1.66 10.29 -21.42
CA THR A 139 -2.13 8.99 -20.91
C THR A 139 -1.02 8.10 -20.40
N HIS A 140 0.19 8.26 -20.92
CA HIS A 140 1.33 7.41 -20.61
C HIS A 140 2.61 8.22 -20.55
N TRP A 141 3.42 7.89 -19.56
CA TRP A 141 4.77 8.40 -19.39
C TRP A 141 5.76 7.38 -19.96
N GLN A 142 6.93 7.87 -20.33
CA GLN A 142 8.01 7.04 -20.85
C GLN A 142 9.21 7.17 -19.94
N LEU A 143 9.71 6.02 -19.49
CA LEU A 143 10.97 5.92 -18.77
C LEU A 143 12.03 5.34 -19.72
N GLN A 144 13.01 6.16 -20.05
CA GLN A 144 14.16 5.78 -20.84
C GLN A 144 15.35 5.47 -19.92
N VAL A 145 15.67 4.19 -19.79
CA VAL A 145 16.81 3.70 -19.01
C VAL A 145 17.97 3.43 -19.94
N ARG A 146 19.10 4.09 -19.71
CA ARG A 146 20.35 3.80 -20.43
C ARG A 146 21.18 2.83 -19.60
N ALA A 147 21.47 1.66 -20.16
CA ALA A 147 22.40 0.71 -19.60
C ALA A 147 23.68 0.72 -20.45
N GLU A 148 24.77 1.21 -19.88
CA GLU A 148 26.10 1.09 -20.47
C GLU A 148 26.65 -0.30 -20.15
N GLN A 149 26.78 -1.13 -21.18
CA GLN A 149 27.57 -2.35 -21.13
C GLN A 149 28.89 -2.10 -21.84
N GLN A 150 29.93 -2.87 -21.46
CA GLN A 150 31.35 -2.63 -21.81
C GLN A 150 31.64 -2.34 -23.29
N ASN A 151 30.75 -2.69 -24.23
CA ASN A 151 30.89 -2.40 -25.67
C ASN A 151 29.62 -1.85 -26.36
N PHE A 152 28.50 -1.67 -25.64
CA PHE A 152 27.24 -1.18 -26.23
C PHE A 152 26.40 -0.40 -25.23
N THR A 153 25.81 0.71 -25.68
CA THR A 153 24.77 1.44 -24.94
C THR A 153 23.42 0.85 -25.31
N SER A 154 22.79 0.14 -24.38
CA SER A 154 21.41 -0.32 -24.54
C SER A 154 20.47 0.74 -23.98
N VAL A 155 19.45 1.11 -24.76
CA VAL A 155 18.38 2.02 -24.34
C VAL A 155 17.11 1.18 -24.22
N SER A 156 16.61 1.06 -22.99
CA SER A 156 15.29 0.48 -22.73
C SER A 156 14.28 1.61 -22.59
N ILE A 157 13.12 1.48 -23.24
CA ILE A 157 11.99 2.40 -23.09
C ILE A 157 10.84 1.62 -22.47
N GLU A 158 10.44 2.01 -21.27
CA GLU A 158 9.30 1.46 -20.56
C GLU A 158 8.12 2.45 -20.62
N GLN A 159 6.94 1.95 -20.99
CA GLN A 159 5.71 2.74 -20.93
C GLN A 159 5.10 2.58 -19.54
N LEU A 160 4.90 3.70 -18.86
CA LEU A 160 4.34 3.77 -17.51
C LEU A 160 2.98 4.48 -17.55
N PRO A 161 2.01 4.07 -16.73
CA PRO A 161 0.78 4.81 -16.57
C PRO A 161 1.08 6.21 -16.00
N ASP A 162 0.21 7.18 -16.30
CA ASP A 162 0.33 8.54 -15.77
C ASP A 162 0.29 8.54 -14.23
N ALA A 163 1.45 8.76 -13.63
CA ALA A 163 1.60 8.80 -12.19
C ALA A 163 0.88 9.99 -11.56
N LEU A 164 0.80 11.13 -12.27
CA LEU A 164 0.12 12.34 -11.80
C LEU A 164 -1.39 12.14 -11.77
N GLN A 165 -1.95 11.54 -12.81
CA GLN A 165 -3.35 11.13 -12.82
C GLN A 165 -3.63 10.14 -11.68
N ALA A 166 -2.76 9.14 -11.50
CA ALA A 166 -2.93 8.13 -10.45
C ALA A 166 -2.97 8.75 -9.05
N ILE A 167 -2.02 9.61 -8.67
CA ILE A 167 -2.03 10.24 -7.34
C ILE A 167 -3.20 11.23 -7.18
N THR A 168 -3.62 11.90 -8.26
CA THR A 168 -4.78 12.79 -8.24
C THR A 168 -6.07 12.03 -7.93
N VAL A 169 -6.27 10.87 -8.56
CA VAL A 169 -7.42 9.98 -8.27
C VAL A 169 -7.41 9.52 -6.81
N LYS A 170 -6.26 9.06 -6.30
CA LYS A 170 -6.11 8.65 -4.90
C LYS A 170 -6.43 9.78 -3.92
N THR A 171 -5.96 10.99 -4.23
CA THR A 171 -6.21 12.20 -3.45
C THR A 171 -7.69 12.55 -3.40
N ASN A 172 -8.39 12.45 -4.54
CA ASN A 172 -9.84 12.65 -4.61
C ASN A 172 -10.63 11.56 -3.87
N ASN A 173 -10.16 10.32 -3.89
CA ASN A 173 -10.74 9.22 -3.13
C ASN A 173 -10.62 9.50 -1.62
N LEU A 174 -9.49 10.03 -1.16
CA LEU A 174 -9.30 10.43 0.23
C LEU A 174 -10.25 11.56 0.64
N HIS A 175 -10.31 12.63 -0.16
CA HIS A 175 -11.26 13.74 0.08
C HIS A 175 -12.69 13.22 0.19
N SER A 176 -13.10 12.37 -0.75
CA SER A 176 -14.44 11.78 -0.79
C SER A 176 -14.69 10.90 0.44
N HIS A 177 -13.69 10.12 0.87
CA HIS A 177 -13.78 9.31 2.09
C HIS A 177 -13.99 10.19 3.33
N LEU A 178 -13.15 11.22 3.53
CA LEU A 178 -13.27 12.12 4.68
C LEU A 178 -14.59 12.90 4.67
N LYS A 179 -15.08 13.30 3.49
CA LYS A 179 -16.39 13.91 3.32
C LYS A 179 -17.52 12.98 3.76
N ARG A 180 -17.46 11.70 3.39
CA ARG A 180 -18.42 10.66 3.85
C ARG A 180 -18.35 10.46 5.37
N CYS A 181 -17.18 10.62 5.97
CA CYS A 181 -17.00 10.60 7.43
C CYS A 181 -17.49 11.87 8.15
N GLY A 182 -18.09 12.82 7.43
CA GLY A 182 -18.64 14.06 7.97
C GLY A 182 -17.69 15.26 7.97
N LEU A 183 -16.48 15.12 7.40
CA LEU A 183 -15.51 16.21 7.35
C LEU A 183 -15.67 17.01 6.06
N ASN A 184 -16.28 18.19 6.15
CA ASN A 184 -16.43 19.09 5.00
C ASN A 184 -15.19 19.98 4.86
N ILE A 185 -14.18 19.48 4.16
CA ILE A 185 -12.95 20.20 3.85
C ILE A 185 -12.95 20.55 2.36
N ARG A 186 -12.46 21.74 2.01
CA ARG A 186 -12.38 22.19 0.62
C ARG A 186 -11.41 21.28 -0.17
N PRO A 187 -11.78 20.86 -1.39
CA PRO A 187 -10.97 19.91 -2.16
C PRO A 187 -9.59 20.47 -2.53
N ASN A 188 -9.45 21.79 -2.66
CA ASN A 188 -8.16 22.44 -2.95
C ASN A 188 -7.13 22.31 -1.82
N LEU A 189 -7.54 21.86 -0.62
CA LEU A 189 -6.63 21.57 0.49
C LEU A 189 -6.08 20.14 0.43
N PHE A 190 -6.49 19.34 -0.55
CA PHE A 190 -5.92 18.02 -0.82
C PHE A 190 -4.96 18.15 -1.98
N ILE A 191 -3.67 18.04 -1.68
CA ILE A 191 -2.61 18.47 -2.59
C ILE A 191 -1.86 17.22 -3.07
N PRO A 192 -2.07 16.78 -4.32
CA PRO A 192 -1.30 15.68 -4.88
C PRO A 192 0.15 16.12 -5.16
N ARG A 193 1.09 15.25 -4.84
CA ARG A 193 2.53 15.44 -5.09
C ARG A 193 3.19 14.12 -5.49
N ILE A 194 4.22 14.20 -6.33
CA ILE A 194 5.09 13.08 -6.68
C ILE A 194 6.52 13.47 -6.35
N LEU A 195 7.18 12.65 -5.55
CA LEU A 195 8.59 12.84 -5.20
C LEU A 195 9.43 11.77 -5.89
N PHE A 196 10.39 12.21 -6.67
CA PHE A 196 11.41 11.35 -7.26
C PHE A 196 12.58 11.28 -6.30
N LEU A 197 12.88 10.09 -5.79
CA LEU A 197 13.91 9.90 -4.75
C LEU A 197 15.25 9.41 -5.31
N SER A 198 15.30 9.08 -6.60
CA SER A 198 16.54 8.68 -7.26
C SER A 198 17.26 9.91 -7.84
N PRO A 199 18.56 10.10 -7.55
CA PRO A 199 19.34 11.19 -8.14
C PRO A 199 19.54 11.01 -9.65
N ASP A 200 19.45 9.78 -10.16
CA ASP A 200 19.60 9.44 -11.57
C ASP A 200 18.31 9.65 -12.39
N CYS A 201 17.25 10.15 -11.75
CA CYS A 201 15.98 10.45 -12.41
C CYS A 201 16.01 11.86 -13.01
N VAL A 202 15.99 11.94 -14.34
CA VAL A 202 15.96 13.21 -15.08
C VAL A 202 14.59 13.40 -15.69
N LEU A 203 13.86 14.44 -15.27
CA LEU A 203 12.55 14.79 -15.83
C LEU A 203 12.70 15.66 -17.08
N SER A 204 11.81 15.50 -18.06
CA SER A 204 11.71 16.42 -19.20
C SER A 204 11.28 17.83 -18.76
N GLU A 205 11.59 18.85 -19.57
CA GLU A 205 11.28 20.25 -19.25
C GLU A 205 9.79 20.47 -18.97
N ASP A 206 8.91 19.84 -19.75
CA ASP A 206 7.45 19.92 -19.56
C ASP A 206 7.02 19.41 -18.18
N LEU A 207 7.67 18.34 -17.69
CA LEU A 207 7.39 17.78 -16.37
C LEU A 207 7.98 18.65 -15.27
N LEU A 208 9.14 19.26 -15.49
CA LEU A 208 9.74 20.19 -14.51
C LEU A 208 8.89 21.45 -14.28
N GLN A 209 8.07 21.86 -15.24
CA GLN A 209 7.13 22.97 -15.07
C GLN A 209 5.90 22.61 -14.21
N THR A 210 5.70 21.33 -13.92
CA THR A 210 4.53 20.85 -13.17
C THR A 210 4.79 20.93 -11.67
N GLU A 211 4.11 21.86 -10.97
CA GLU A 211 4.29 22.10 -9.51
C GLU A 211 4.04 20.87 -8.62
N GLN A 212 3.31 19.88 -9.12
CA GLN A 212 3.03 18.63 -8.42
C GLN A 212 4.24 17.69 -8.37
N LEU A 213 5.24 17.90 -9.23
CA LEU A 213 6.41 17.04 -9.34
C LEU A 213 7.60 17.66 -8.59
N VAL A 214 8.28 16.84 -7.80
CA VAL A 214 9.43 17.25 -7.00
C VAL A 214 10.61 16.36 -7.36
N SER A 215 11.60 16.94 -8.01
CA SER A 215 12.85 16.25 -8.37
C SER A 215 13.65 15.86 -7.12
N CYS A 216 14.58 14.91 -7.23
CA CYS A 216 15.40 14.48 -6.10
C CYS A 216 16.18 15.64 -5.46
N ALA A 217 16.62 16.62 -6.25
CA ALA A 217 17.32 17.81 -5.75
C ALA A 217 16.40 18.75 -4.96
N ASP A 218 15.11 18.77 -5.29
CA ASP A 218 14.12 19.67 -4.71
C ASP A 218 13.33 19.06 -3.56
N VAL A 219 13.51 17.76 -3.27
CA VAL A 219 12.84 17.08 -2.15
C VAL A 219 13.13 17.78 -0.83
N GLU A 220 14.39 18.06 -0.52
CA GLU A 220 14.74 18.68 0.76
C GLU A 220 14.23 20.14 0.86
N PRO A 221 14.43 21.01 -0.15
CA PRO A 221 13.78 22.33 -0.20
C PRO A 221 12.25 22.27 -0.01
N PHE A 222 11.58 21.33 -0.68
CA PHE A 222 10.14 21.10 -0.52
C PHE A 222 9.79 20.72 0.93
N LEU A 223 10.49 19.75 1.51
CA LEU A 223 10.23 19.35 2.89
C LEU A 223 10.47 20.50 3.88
N ARG A 224 11.49 21.33 3.66
CA ARG A 224 11.75 22.52 4.48
C ARG A 224 10.67 23.59 4.30
N SER A 225 10.03 23.71 3.14
CA SER A 225 8.95 24.69 2.94
C SER A 225 7.68 24.32 3.73
N LEU A 226 7.52 23.05 4.09
CA LEU A 226 6.46 22.59 5.00
C LEU A 226 6.73 22.95 6.46
N ARG A 227 7.94 23.42 6.79
CA ARG A 227 8.30 23.82 8.16
C ARG A 227 7.59 25.12 8.50
N GLU A 228 6.44 25.00 9.15
CA GLU A 228 5.71 26.13 9.70
C GLU A 228 6.61 26.90 10.68
N GLY A 229 6.80 28.20 10.42
CA GLY A 229 7.42 29.09 11.38
C GLY A 229 6.47 29.33 12.55
N TYR A 230 7.00 29.39 13.78
CA TYR A 230 6.21 29.73 14.99
C TYR A 230 5.30 30.97 14.84
N ALA A 231 5.62 31.88 13.91
CA ALA A 231 4.82 33.06 13.60
C ALA A 231 3.50 32.76 12.85
N SER A 232 3.45 31.77 11.93
CA SER A 232 2.21 31.37 11.25
C SER A 232 1.29 30.58 12.19
N TRP A 233 1.88 29.81 13.11
CA TRP A 233 1.17 29.06 14.15
C TRP A 233 0.35 29.95 15.10
N LEU A 234 0.84 31.13 15.46
CA LEU A 234 0.10 32.09 16.31
C LEU A 234 -0.96 32.88 15.55
N SER A 235 -0.73 33.23 14.28
CA SER A 235 -1.74 33.96 13.49
C SER A 235 -2.94 33.08 13.13
N ASP A 236 -2.74 31.80 12.82
CA ASP A 236 -3.82 30.89 12.43
C ASP A 236 -4.73 30.48 13.58
N ALA A 237 -4.26 30.57 14.84
CA ALA A 237 -5.10 30.34 16.01
C ALA A 237 -6.21 31.41 16.18
N PHE A 238 -6.00 32.61 15.63
CA PHE A 238 -6.93 33.74 15.72
C PHE A 238 -7.60 34.09 14.38
N THR A 239 -7.23 33.43 13.30
CA THR A 239 -7.80 33.68 11.97
C THR A 239 -8.81 32.60 11.63
N PRO A 240 -10.11 32.93 11.51
CA PRO A 240 -11.13 31.95 11.14
C PRO A 240 -10.83 31.29 9.78
N SER A 241 -11.01 29.96 9.69
CA SER A 241 -10.66 29.13 8.52
C SER A 241 -11.42 29.43 7.23
N TRP A 242 -12.47 30.25 7.28
CA TRP A 242 -13.18 30.75 6.09
C TRP A 242 -12.43 31.89 5.38
N ILE A 243 -11.44 32.50 6.04
CA ILE A 243 -10.66 33.63 5.51
C ILE A 243 -9.23 33.22 5.16
N SER A 244 -8.57 32.38 5.98
CA SER A 244 -7.13 32.11 5.83
C SER A 244 -6.77 31.20 4.66
N GLY A 245 -7.73 30.47 4.12
CA GLY A 245 -7.40 29.47 3.12
C GLY A 245 -6.75 28.19 3.70
N HIS A 246 -6.63 28.05 5.03
CA HIS A 246 -5.93 26.94 5.70
C HIS A 246 -6.87 26.00 6.48
N LEU A 247 -6.34 24.84 6.90
CA LEU A 247 -6.99 23.92 7.82
C LEU A 247 -6.92 24.47 9.25
N SER A 248 -8.08 24.62 9.90
CA SER A 248 -8.12 24.94 11.33
C SER A 248 -7.58 23.77 12.17
N TYR A 249 -7.11 24.06 13.39
CA TYR A 249 -6.66 23.04 14.33
C TYR A 249 -7.71 21.94 14.59
N GLY A 250 -8.99 22.33 14.69
CA GLY A 250 -10.10 21.39 14.84
C GLY A 250 -10.27 20.48 13.63
N GLN A 251 -10.12 21.02 12.41
CA GLN A 251 -10.14 20.23 11.19
C GLN A 251 -8.93 19.29 11.11
N MET A 252 -7.73 19.77 11.40
CA MET A 252 -6.53 18.92 11.43
C MET A 252 -6.69 17.77 12.42
N ARG A 253 -7.19 18.04 13.63
CA ARG A 253 -7.47 17.00 14.62
C ARG A 253 -8.49 15.99 14.10
N ALA A 254 -9.60 16.46 13.54
CA ALA A 254 -10.64 15.58 13.02
C ALA A 254 -10.16 14.73 11.83
N VAL A 255 -9.33 15.30 10.95
CA VAL A 255 -8.68 14.56 9.86
C VAL A 255 -7.76 13.50 10.43
N ARG A 256 -6.89 13.86 11.38
CA ARG A 256 -5.98 12.92 12.05
C ARG A 256 -6.72 11.73 12.64
N GLU A 257 -7.79 11.99 13.41
CA GLU A 257 -8.63 10.94 14.02
C GLU A 257 -9.25 10.01 12.97
N ARG A 258 -9.52 10.49 11.74
CA ARG A 258 -10.01 9.63 10.65
C ARG A 258 -8.90 8.88 9.92
N LEU A 259 -7.74 9.51 9.73
CA LEU A 259 -6.59 8.87 9.10
C LEU A 259 -6.01 7.74 9.97
N GLU A 260 -6.06 7.87 11.30
CA GLU A 260 -5.66 6.80 12.23
C GLU A 260 -6.55 5.55 12.15
N LEU A 261 -7.78 5.70 11.65
CA LEU A 261 -8.70 4.58 11.41
C LEU A 261 -8.49 3.93 10.03
N LEU A 262 -7.67 4.52 9.17
CA LEU A 262 -7.28 3.90 7.91
C LEU A 262 -6.15 2.91 8.17
N GLY A 263 -6.38 1.66 7.77
CA GLY A 263 -5.33 0.66 7.76
C GLY A 263 -4.27 0.92 6.70
N THR A 264 -3.15 0.25 6.92
CA THR A 264 -2.07 0.00 5.99
C THR A 264 -2.16 -1.45 5.49
N TRP A 265 -1.05 -2.06 5.10
CA TRP A 265 -0.98 -3.48 4.78
C TRP A 265 -0.76 -4.35 6.03
N ASP A 266 -1.21 -5.61 5.96
CA ASP A 266 -0.78 -6.64 6.90
C ASP A 266 0.66 -7.05 6.59
N VAL A 267 1.37 -7.45 7.63
CA VAL A 267 2.78 -7.84 7.54
C VAL A 267 2.94 -9.25 8.07
N LEU A 268 3.27 -10.18 7.18
CA LEU A 268 3.52 -11.58 7.50
C LEU A 268 5.03 -11.81 7.57
N GLN A 269 5.50 -12.24 8.74
CA GLN A 269 6.88 -12.66 8.94
C GLN A 269 6.96 -14.18 8.86
N MET A 270 7.80 -14.67 7.96
CA MET A 270 8.12 -16.09 7.81
C MET A 270 9.10 -16.53 8.90
N SER A 271 9.08 -17.81 9.26
CA SER A 271 10.05 -18.40 10.21
C SER A 271 11.50 -18.28 9.70
N GLY A 272 11.70 -18.20 8.38
CA GLY A 272 13.00 -17.97 7.75
C GLY A 272 13.49 -16.53 7.75
N GLY A 273 12.76 -15.60 8.38
CA GLY A 273 13.12 -14.17 8.45
C GLY A 273 12.68 -13.33 7.25
N GLN A 274 12.12 -13.94 6.21
CA GLN A 274 11.50 -13.19 5.11
C GLN A 274 10.21 -12.51 5.58
N GLU A 275 9.97 -11.30 5.10
CA GLU A 275 8.74 -10.56 5.35
C GLU A 275 7.95 -10.38 4.05
N LEU A 276 6.63 -10.59 4.13
CA LEU A 276 5.67 -10.37 3.06
C LEU A 276 4.65 -9.32 3.51
N THR A 277 4.38 -8.36 2.64
CA THR A 277 3.37 -7.32 2.86
C THR A 277 2.15 -7.63 1.98
N GLY A 278 0.95 -7.50 2.53
CA GLY A 278 -0.28 -7.87 1.81
C GLY A 278 -1.53 -7.88 2.69
N ASP A 279 -2.52 -8.67 2.31
CA ASP A 279 -3.79 -8.81 3.03
C ASP A 279 -3.99 -10.23 3.55
N PHE A 280 -4.15 -10.38 4.87
CA PHE A 280 -4.60 -11.62 5.47
C PHE A 280 -6.08 -11.85 5.16
N GLN A 281 -6.36 -12.93 4.42
CA GLN A 281 -7.71 -13.29 4.00
C GLN A 281 -8.36 -14.29 4.97
N GLY A 282 -7.57 -15.13 5.62
CA GLY A 282 -8.09 -16.09 6.60
C GLY A 282 -7.17 -17.26 6.87
N CYS A 283 -7.54 -18.05 7.89
CA CYS A 283 -6.91 -19.32 8.20
C CYS A 283 -8.00 -20.29 8.63
N GLN A 284 -7.99 -21.50 8.09
CA GLN A 284 -8.88 -22.55 8.55
C GLN A 284 -8.63 -22.79 10.04
N HIS A 285 -9.69 -22.92 10.85
CA HIS A 285 -9.64 -23.11 12.31
C HIS A 285 -9.31 -21.86 13.15
N LEU A 286 -9.14 -20.68 12.54
CA LEU A 286 -8.94 -19.43 13.27
C LEU A 286 -10.16 -18.51 13.08
N ALA A 287 -10.90 -18.24 14.14
CA ALA A 287 -11.90 -17.17 14.16
C ALA A 287 -11.22 -15.88 14.63
N LEU A 288 -11.05 -14.92 13.71
CA LEU A 288 -10.31 -13.69 13.96
C LEU A 288 -11.25 -12.48 13.97
N ASN A 289 -11.17 -11.68 15.03
CA ASN A 289 -11.74 -10.34 15.06
C ASN A 289 -10.64 -9.30 14.81
N ARG A 290 -10.55 -8.78 13.57
CA ARG A 290 -9.50 -7.81 13.17
C ARG A 290 -9.54 -6.49 13.96
N GLN A 291 -10.71 -6.08 14.44
CA GLN A 291 -10.87 -4.86 15.24
C GLN A 291 -10.22 -5.00 16.62
N GLU A 292 -10.20 -6.22 17.16
CA GLU A 292 -9.66 -6.51 18.49
C GLU A 292 -8.24 -7.06 18.44
N THR A 293 -7.84 -7.74 17.37
CA THR A 293 -6.53 -8.40 17.24
C THR A 293 -5.56 -7.58 16.40
N ASP A 294 -4.35 -7.33 16.92
CA ASP A 294 -3.26 -6.65 16.20
C ASP A 294 -2.14 -7.59 15.73
N LEU A 295 -1.96 -8.73 16.39
CA LEU A 295 -0.86 -9.64 16.13
C LEU A 295 -1.31 -11.09 16.28
N LEU A 296 -0.96 -11.90 15.28
CA LEU A 296 -0.98 -13.35 15.34
C LEU A 296 0.46 -13.83 15.48
N GLU A 297 0.74 -14.65 16.49
CA GLU A 297 2.06 -15.27 16.67
C GLU A 297 1.94 -16.79 16.56
N PHE A 298 2.77 -17.37 15.72
CA PHE A 298 2.77 -18.79 15.40
C PHE A 298 3.96 -19.44 16.09
N SER A 299 3.68 -20.20 17.14
CA SER A 299 4.67 -20.89 17.95
C SER A 299 4.60 -22.39 17.74
N ARG A 300 5.74 -23.03 17.49
CA ARG A 300 5.82 -24.49 17.35
C ARG A 300 6.03 -25.12 18.72
N ALA A 301 5.21 -26.10 19.06
CA ALA A 301 5.37 -26.88 20.29
C ALA A 301 6.31 -28.06 20.01
N GLY A 302 7.64 -27.83 20.00
CA GLY A 302 8.62 -28.90 19.79
C GLY A 302 9.92 -28.43 19.13
N SER A 303 10.95 -29.28 19.19
CA SER A 303 12.16 -29.10 18.38
C SER A 303 11.94 -29.66 16.97
N ALA A 304 12.58 -29.08 15.95
CA ALA A 304 12.45 -29.58 14.57
C ALA A 304 12.80 -31.07 14.40
N ILE A 305 13.67 -31.60 15.28
CA ILE A 305 14.10 -33.00 15.29
C ILE A 305 13.02 -33.91 15.87
N THR A 306 12.37 -33.48 16.96
CA THR A 306 11.26 -34.22 17.56
C THR A 306 10.05 -34.25 16.63
N ASP A 307 9.75 -33.14 15.95
CA ASP A 307 8.62 -33.05 15.02
C ASP A 307 8.79 -33.97 13.81
N ALA A 308 10.02 -34.08 13.29
CA ALA A 308 10.34 -35.01 12.22
C ALA A 308 10.15 -36.48 12.66
N LEU A 309 10.64 -36.84 13.85
CA LEU A 309 10.47 -38.18 14.41
C LEU A 309 9.00 -38.53 14.66
N TRP A 310 8.22 -37.60 15.22
CA TRP A 310 6.78 -37.79 15.45
C TRP A 310 5.99 -37.86 14.14
N SER A 311 6.41 -37.13 13.11
CA SER A 311 5.78 -37.19 11.79
C SER A 311 5.93 -38.55 11.11
N LEU A 312 7.05 -39.25 11.34
CA LEU A 312 7.25 -40.62 10.85
C LEU A 312 6.33 -41.63 11.54
N LEU A 313 5.86 -41.31 12.75
CA LEU A 313 4.88 -42.10 13.51
C LEU A 313 3.42 -41.70 13.19
N GLY A 314 3.21 -40.84 12.20
CA GLY A 314 1.88 -40.41 11.75
C GLY A 314 1.29 -39.22 12.51
N HIS A 315 2.04 -38.59 13.43
CA HIS A 315 1.57 -37.37 14.10
C HIS A 315 1.73 -36.15 13.20
N THR A 316 0.68 -35.35 13.09
CA THR A 316 0.75 -34.09 12.35
C THR A 316 1.34 -33.00 13.26
N PRO A 317 2.49 -32.39 12.92
CA PRO A 317 3.10 -31.36 13.75
C PRO A 317 2.13 -30.18 13.93
N GLN A 318 2.03 -29.65 15.15
CA GLN A 318 1.06 -28.62 15.53
C GLN A 318 1.73 -27.27 15.77
N VAL A 319 0.97 -26.20 15.55
CA VAL A 319 1.35 -24.81 15.79
C VAL A 319 0.31 -24.18 16.70
N THR A 320 0.76 -23.54 17.77
CA THR A 320 -0.09 -22.72 18.62
C THR A 320 -0.06 -21.29 18.11
N VAL A 321 -1.23 -20.79 17.73
CA VAL A 321 -1.46 -19.42 17.30
C VAL A 321 -1.95 -18.61 18.49
N SER A 322 -1.15 -17.64 18.91
CA SER A 322 -1.49 -16.66 19.95
C SER A 322 -2.01 -15.39 19.30
N MET A 323 -3.19 -14.93 19.73
CA MET A 323 -3.85 -13.73 19.23
C MET A 323 -3.74 -12.62 20.27
N TYR A 324 -3.05 -11.53 19.95
CA TYR A 324 -2.85 -10.41 20.88
C TYR A 324 -3.80 -9.26 20.61
N LYS A 325 -4.14 -8.55 21.68
CA LYS A 325 -5.07 -7.43 21.65
C LYS A 325 -4.45 -6.17 21.07
N ARG A 326 -5.20 -5.53 20.17
CA ARG A 326 -4.93 -4.21 19.62
C ARG A 326 -4.98 -3.14 20.71
N GLY A 327 -3.92 -2.33 20.76
CA GLY A 327 -3.83 -1.18 21.65
C GLY A 327 -2.45 -1.06 22.32
N ALA A 328 -2.36 -0.15 23.29
CA ALA A 328 -1.12 0.12 23.99
C ALA A 328 -0.65 -1.12 24.78
N GLN A 329 0.66 -1.39 24.68
CA GLN A 329 1.34 -2.42 25.46
C GLN A 329 1.38 -1.98 26.93
N GLY A 330 0.73 -2.75 27.80
CA GLY A 330 0.84 -2.53 29.24
C GLY A 330 2.21 -2.94 29.76
N TRP A 331 2.49 -2.65 31.04
CA TRP A 331 3.74 -3.07 31.68
C TRP A 331 3.95 -4.60 31.61
N LEU A 332 2.87 -5.38 31.62
CA LEU A 332 2.89 -6.85 31.51
C LEU A 332 2.96 -7.37 30.06
N GLY A 333 3.21 -6.50 29.09
CA GLY A 333 3.22 -6.87 27.67
C GLY A 333 1.86 -6.71 27.01
N LYS A 334 1.72 -7.29 25.81
CA LYS A 334 0.47 -7.23 25.05
C LYS A 334 -0.51 -8.27 25.59
N PRO A 335 -1.77 -7.89 25.90
CA PRO A 335 -2.73 -8.84 26.42
C PRO A 335 -3.08 -9.88 25.35
N LEU A 336 -3.07 -11.16 25.73
CA LEU A 336 -3.51 -12.28 24.91
C LEU A 336 -5.05 -12.34 24.92
N ILE A 337 -5.66 -12.38 23.73
CA ILE A 337 -7.12 -12.53 23.58
C ILE A 337 -7.49 -14.00 23.56
N ALA A 338 -6.80 -14.77 22.73
CA ALA A 338 -7.15 -16.16 22.47
C ALA A 338 -5.93 -16.93 21.98
N THR A 339 -5.99 -18.26 22.14
CA THR A 339 -5.03 -19.19 21.57
C THR A 339 -5.77 -20.29 20.81
N ALA A 340 -5.18 -20.76 19.73
CA ALA A 340 -5.70 -21.89 18.96
C ALA A 340 -4.55 -22.79 18.53
N THR A 341 -4.71 -24.09 18.67
CA THR A 341 -3.74 -25.06 18.18
C THR A 341 -4.22 -25.64 16.86
N ILE A 342 -3.43 -25.46 15.81
CA ILE A 342 -3.76 -25.87 14.45
C ILE A 342 -2.66 -26.78 13.88
N PRO A 343 -2.98 -27.67 12.93
CA PRO A 343 -1.96 -28.40 12.19
C PRO A 343 -0.99 -27.42 11.48
N SER A 344 0.30 -27.70 11.52
CA SER A 344 1.34 -26.89 10.85
C SER A 344 1.18 -26.83 9.33
N SER A 345 0.52 -27.83 8.74
CA SER A 345 0.17 -27.90 7.32
C SER A 345 -1.03 -27.04 6.93
N THR A 346 -1.77 -26.50 7.91
CA THR A 346 -2.91 -25.61 7.70
C THR A 346 -2.49 -24.42 6.86
N ARG A 347 -3.30 -24.08 5.85
CA ARG A 347 -2.99 -22.99 4.92
C ARG A 347 -3.58 -21.68 5.42
N VAL A 348 -2.71 -20.72 5.68
CA VAL A 348 -3.05 -19.31 5.80
C VAL A 348 -3.19 -18.74 4.39
N ILE A 349 -4.31 -18.08 4.14
CA ILE A 349 -4.61 -17.41 2.88
C ILE A 349 -4.18 -15.95 3.01
N PHE A 350 -3.22 -15.54 2.19
CA PHE A 350 -2.62 -14.21 2.23
C PHE A 350 -2.44 -13.68 0.80
N ARG A 351 -3.01 -12.51 0.51
CA ARG A 351 -2.85 -11.86 -0.80
C ARG A 351 -1.64 -10.93 -0.75
N ILE A 352 -0.59 -11.26 -1.48
CA ILE A 352 0.63 -10.45 -1.50
C ILE A 352 0.34 -9.11 -2.21
N ARG A 353 0.93 -8.03 -1.71
CA ARG A 353 0.82 -6.69 -2.31
C ARG A 353 1.21 -6.72 -3.79
N GLY A 354 0.32 -6.24 -4.66
CA GLY A 354 0.53 -6.20 -6.11
C GLY A 354 0.10 -7.47 -6.84
N GLU A 355 -0.25 -8.54 -6.12
CA GLU A 355 -0.78 -9.77 -6.71
C GLU A 355 -2.31 -9.80 -6.66
N THR A 356 -2.92 -10.39 -7.69
CA THR A 356 -4.38 -10.61 -7.76
C THR A 356 -4.81 -11.94 -7.17
N THR A 357 -3.85 -12.86 -6.96
CA THR A 357 -4.10 -14.22 -6.50
C THR A 357 -3.68 -14.41 -5.05
N ASP A 358 -4.43 -15.22 -4.32
CA ASP A 358 -4.12 -15.51 -2.92
C ASP A 358 -3.04 -16.58 -2.78
N ALA A 359 -2.00 -16.30 -2.00
CA ALA A 359 -0.98 -17.25 -1.62
C ALA A 359 -1.48 -18.16 -0.48
N LYS A 360 -1.12 -19.45 -0.55
CA LYS A 360 -1.48 -20.48 0.45
C LYS A 360 -0.26 -20.90 1.26
N ILE A 361 0.01 -20.16 2.32
CA ILE A 361 1.24 -20.30 3.13
C ILE A 361 0.97 -21.28 4.29
N PRO A 362 1.78 -22.34 4.48
CA PRO A 362 1.64 -23.22 5.65
C PRO A 362 1.86 -22.46 6.96
N ALA A 363 0.99 -22.68 7.94
CA ALA A 363 1.09 -22.07 9.28
C ALA A 363 2.44 -22.36 9.95
N GLY A 364 3.01 -23.54 9.71
CA GLY A 364 4.34 -23.90 10.21
C GLY A 364 5.45 -22.97 9.73
N ASN A 365 5.32 -22.36 8.54
CA ASN A 365 6.35 -21.48 7.97
C ASN A 365 6.20 -20.02 8.37
N ILE A 366 5.17 -19.70 9.16
CA ILE A 366 4.86 -18.35 9.62
C ILE A 366 5.39 -18.21 11.03
N ARG A 367 5.96 -17.04 11.33
CA ARG A 367 6.35 -16.63 12.67
C ARG A 367 5.29 -15.73 13.26
N SER A 368 4.86 -14.72 12.51
CA SER A 368 3.84 -13.78 12.97
C SER A 368 3.14 -13.10 11.81
N ILE A 369 1.95 -12.55 12.08
CA ILE A 369 1.20 -11.69 11.18
C ILE A 369 0.75 -10.47 11.98
N ALA A 370 1.29 -9.30 11.67
CA ALA A 370 0.79 -8.03 12.20
C ALA A 370 -0.37 -7.55 11.32
N LEU A 371 -1.51 -7.27 11.96
CA LEU A 371 -2.77 -6.96 11.29
C LEU A 371 -3.04 -5.45 11.32
N SER A 372 -3.31 -4.89 10.15
CA SER A 372 -3.77 -3.52 9.98
C SER A 372 -5.31 -3.44 9.95
N ILE A 373 -5.86 -2.25 10.18
CA ILE A 373 -7.31 -1.99 10.36
C ILE A 373 -8.12 -2.04 9.06
#